data_AF-A0A955CGG0-F1
#
_entry.id   AF-A0A955CGG0-F1
#
_cell.length_a   1.000
_cell.length_b   1.000
_cell.length_c   1.000
_cell.angle_alpha   90.00
_cell.angle_beta   90.00
_cell.angle_gamma   90.00
#
_symmetry.space_group_name_H-M   'P 1'
#
loop_
_entity.id
_entity.type
_entity.pdbx_description
1 polymer ?
#
loop_
_entity_poly.entity_id
_entity_poly.type
_entity_poly.pdbx_seq_one_letter_code
_entity_poly.pdbx_strand_id
1 'polypeptide(L)'
;MHELVSILNRFDERLSRIEERLESNDTPQFDRTWYTVAETATLLGKQPFTIREWCRLKRIHAKKRPCGRGRTSEWTISSDEIKRYLNDGLLPLVE
;
A
#
# COMPACT_ATOMS: atom_id res chain seq x y z
N MET A 1 -3.07 -37.74 29.30
CA MET A 1 -1.85 -37.34 28.56
C MET A 1 -2.08 -37.29 27.06
N HIS A 2 -2.61 -38.34 26.42
CA HIS A 2 -2.85 -38.37 24.96
C HIS A 2 -3.71 -37.20 24.42
N GLU A 3 -4.84 -36.92 25.08
CA GLU A 3 -5.73 -35.77 24.78
C GLU A 3 -5.00 -34.41 24.77
N LEU A 4 -4.13 -34.20 25.76
CA LEU A 4 -3.42 -32.93 25.93
C LEU A 4 -2.35 -32.75 24.84
N VAL A 5 -1.71 -33.86 24.44
CA VAL A 5 -0.79 -33.89 23.29
C VAL A 5 -1.52 -33.60 21.98
N SER A 6 -2.72 -34.15 21.78
CA SER A 6 -3.53 -33.90 20.59
C SER A 6 -3.95 -32.43 20.47
N ILE A 7 -4.30 -31.79 21.59
CA ILE A 7 -4.66 -30.37 21.62
C ILE A 7 -3.44 -29.51 21.28
N LEU A 8 -2.27 -29.79 21.86
CA LEU A 8 -1.05 -29.05 21.58
C LEU A 8 -0.63 -29.15 20.10
N ASN A 9 -0.69 -30.34 19.50
CA ASN A 9 -0.40 -30.51 18.06
C ASN A 9 -1.35 -29.69 17.19
N ARG A 10 -2.64 -29.62 17.54
CA ARG A 10 -3.60 -28.82 16.79
C ARG A 10 -3.33 -27.31 16.88
N PHE A 11 -2.79 -26.85 18.01
CA PHE A 11 -2.35 -25.47 18.14
C PHE A 11 -1.11 -25.19 17.30
N ASP A 12 -0.13 -26.09 17.32
CA ASP A 12 1.10 -25.99 16.53
C ASP A 12 0.79 -25.93 15.03
N GLU A 13 -0.03 -26.86 14.51
CA GLU A 13 -0.46 -26.86 13.11
C GLU A 13 -1.17 -25.55 12.70
N ARG A 14 -1.98 -24.99 13.61
CA ARG A 14 -2.66 -23.72 13.34
C ARG A 14 -1.70 -22.54 13.39
N LEU A 15 -0.70 -22.57 14.26
CA LEU A 15 0.33 -21.53 14.36
C LEU A 15 1.21 -21.54 13.11
N SER A 16 1.73 -22.70 12.69
CA SER A 16 2.55 -22.81 11.48
C SER A 16 1.81 -22.31 10.24
N ARG A 17 0.51 -22.63 10.12
CA ARG A 17 -0.33 -22.13 9.01
C ARG A 17 -0.55 -20.62 9.05
N ILE A 18 -0.56 -20.01 10.23
CA ILE A 18 -0.65 -18.55 10.37
C ILE A 18 0.70 -17.91 10.01
N GLU A 19 1.80 -18.48 10.49
CA GLU A 19 3.16 -18.00 10.20
C GLU A 19 3.46 -18.02 8.70
N GLU A 20 3.18 -19.12 7.99
CA GLU A 20 3.35 -19.23 6.53
C GLU A 20 2.54 -18.18 5.75
N ARG A 21 1.34 -17.85 6.24
CA ARG A 21 0.49 -16.80 5.64
C ARG A 21 1.00 -15.40 5.93
N LEU A 22 1.70 -15.19 7.03
CA LEU A 22 2.30 -13.90 7.36
C LEU A 22 3.60 -13.70 6.57
N GLU A 23 4.43 -14.73 6.41
CA GLU A 23 5.66 -14.69 5.60
C GLU A 23 5.38 -14.42 4.12
N SER A 24 4.24 -14.87 3.59
CA SER A 24 3.82 -14.59 2.21
C SER A 24 3.23 -13.19 1.98
N ASN A 25 3.05 -12.37 3.04
CA ASN A 25 2.76 -10.95 2.85
C ASN A 25 4.07 -10.21 2.53
N ASP A 26 4.51 -10.33 1.27
CA ASP A 26 5.57 -9.51 0.72
C ASP A 26 5.24 -8.03 0.95
N THR A 27 6.04 -7.38 1.80
CA THR A 27 5.98 -5.92 1.91
C THR A 27 6.36 -5.37 0.53
N PRO A 28 5.58 -4.45 -0.07
CA PRO A 28 5.91 -3.92 -1.39
C PRO A 28 7.33 -3.35 -1.40
N GLN A 29 8.22 -3.95 -2.19
CA GLN A 29 9.58 -3.47 -2.32
C GLN A 29 9.57 -2.21 -3.19
N PHE A 30 9.70 -1.05 -2.53
CA PHE A 30 9.64 0.24 -3.21
C PHE A 30 10.99 0.57 -3.86
N ASP A 31 11.21 0.07 -5.08
CA ASP A 31 12.47 0.27 -5.83
C ASP A 31 12.70 1.72 -6.31
N ARG A 32 11.68 2.59 -6.26
CA ARG A 32 11.74 3.98 -6.74
C ARG A 32 11.32 4.95 -5.64
N THR A 33 11.92 6.14 -5.64
CA THR A 33 11.57 7.21 -4.68
C THR A 33 10.23 7.88 -5.02
N TRP A 34 9.86 7.91 -6.30
CA TRP A 34 8.64 8.56 -6.79
C TRP A 34 7.92 7.66 -7.78
N TYR A 35 6.60 7.64 -7.67
CA TYR A 35 5.69 6.86 -8.51
C TYR A 35 4.67 7.78 -9.17
N THR A 36 4.29 7.43 -10.39
CA THR A 36 3.16 8.02 -11.09
C THR A 36 1.83 7.54 -10.50
N VAL A 37 0.73 8.18 -10.90
CA VAL A 37 -0.64 7.75 -10.54
C VAL A 37 -0.91 6.31 -10.98
N ALA A 38 -0.46 5.94 -12.18
CA ALA A 38 -0.69 4.60 -12.73
C ALA A 38 0.07 3.53 -11.94
N GLU A 39 1.34 3.77 -11.62
CA GLU A 39 2.14 2.85 -10.81
C GLU A 39 1.56 2.71 -9.39
N THR A 40 1.18 3.84 -8.77
CA THR A 40 0.58 3.83 -7.43
C THR A 40 -0.76 3.08 -7.42
N ALA A 41 -1.55 3.18 -8.49
CA ALA A 41 -2.79 2.46 -8.65
C ALA A 41 -2.56 0.93 -8.69
N THR A 42 -1.55 0.49 -9.43
CA THR A 42 -1.14 -0.93 -9.47
C THR A 42 -0.66 -1.40 -8.10
N LEU A 43 0.21 -0.64 -7.42
CA LEU A 43 0.75 -0.99 -6.10
C LEU A 43 -0.34 -1.12 -5.02
N LEU A 44 -1.34 -0.24 -5.04
CA LEU A 44 -2.41 -0.22 -4.03
C LEU A 44 -3.64 -1.05 -4.41
N GLY A 45 -3.65 -1.69 -5.58
CA GLY A 45 -4.82 -2.39 -6.11
C GLY A 45 -6.03 -1.47 -6.23
N LYS A 46 -5.85 -0.29 -6.85
CA LYS A 46 -6.88 0.73 -7.06
C LYS A 46 -6.93 1.16 -8.52
N GLN A 47 -7.98 1.89 -8.88
CA GLN A 47 -8.09 2.48 -10.21
C GLN A 47 -7.29 3.81 -10.29
N PRO A 48 -6.62 4.13 -11.42
CA PRO A 48 -5.88 5.38 -11.57
C PRO A 48 -6.74 6.63 -11.31
N PHE A 49 -8.03 6.58 -11.66
CA PHE A 49 -8.97 7.66 -11.37
C PHE A 49 -9.08 7.93 -9.86
N THR A 50 -9.18 6.88 -9.03
CA THR A 50 -9.28 6.99 -7.58
C THR A 50 -8.04 7.65 -6.98
N ILE A 51 -6.85 7.21 -7.40
CA ILE A 51 -5.58 7.81 -6.94
C ILE A 51 -5.50 9.28 -7.35
N ARG A 52 -5.87 9.60 -8.59
CA ARG A 52 -5.87 10.99 -9.08
C ARG A 52 -6.83 11.88 -8.28
N GLU A 53 -7.99 11.34 -7.90
CA GLU A 53 -8.96 12.05 -7.09
C GLU A 53 -8.45 12.27 -5.66
N TRP A 54 -7.74 11.30 -5.08
CA TRP A 54 -7.07 11.49 -3.79
C TRP A 54 -5.98 12.57 -3.84
N CYS A 55 -5.18 12.61 -4.92
CA CYS A 55 -4.23 13.71 -5.13
C CYS A 55 -4.94 15.07 -5.21
N ARG A 56 -6.06 15.14 -5.95
CA ARG A 56 -6.84 16.37 -6.14
C ARG A 56 -7.42 16.88 -4.82
N LEU A 57 -7.95 15.97 -4.01
CA LEU A 57 -8.54 16.24 -2.69
C LEU A 57 -7.52 16.35 -1.57
N LYS A 58 -6.20 16.28 -1.88
CA LYS A 58 -5.11 16.29 -0.90
C LYS A 58 -5.24 15.22 0.19
N ARG A 59 -5.87 14.08 -0.13
CA ARG A 59 -6.03 12.94 0.78
C ARG A 59 -4.78 12.05 0.85
N ILE A 60 -3.81 12.31 -0.02
CA ILE A 60 -2.46 11.76 -0.03
C ILE A 60 -1.47 12.87 -0.40
N HIS A 61 -0.25 12.78 0.10
CA HIS A 61 0.83 13.72 -0.24
C HIS A 61 1.37 13.45 -1.65
N ALA A 62 0.95 14.27 -2.62
CA ALA A 62 1.41 14.20 -3.99
C ALA A 62 1.99 15.54 -4.48
N LYS A 63 2.98 15.49 -5.36
CA LYS A 63 3.55 16.67 -6.02
C LYS A 63 3.20 16.65 -7.50
N LYS A 64 3.07 17.82 -8.11
CA LYS A 64 2.96 17.94 -9.58
C LYS A 64 4.37 18.07 -10.15
N ARG A 65 4.74 17.14 -11.03
CA ARG A 65 5.99 17.20 -11.79
C ARG A 65 5.72 17.89 -13.14
N PRO A 66 6.59 18.81 -13.59
CA PRO A 66 6.56 19.28 -14.95
C PRO A 66 6.98 18.15 -15.89
N CYS A 67 6.11 17.78 -16.83
CA CYS A 67 6.33 16.76 -17.84
C CYS A 67 6.16 17.38 -19.23
N GLY A 68 7.02 16.98 -20.18
CA GLY A 68 7.37 17.76 -21.37
C GLY A 68 6.23 18.05 -22.37
N ARG A 69 6.35 19.25 -22.97
CA ARG A 69 5.48 19.99 -23.92
C ARG A 69 4.13 20.48 -23.35
N GLY A 70 4.14 21.76 -22.94
CA GLY A 70 2.93 22.53 -22.62
C GLY A 70 2.74 22.78 -21.13
N ARG A 71 1.48 23.05 -20.73
CA ARG A 71 1.05 23.28 -19.33
C ARG A 71 0.70 21.99 -18.58
N THR A 72 1.02 20.84 -19.16
CA THR A 72 0.68 19.54 -18.58
C THR A 72 1.60 19.25 -17.39
N SER A 73 0.98 18.89 -16.27
CA SER A 73 1.70 18.44 -15.07
C SER A 73 1.06 17.15 -14.58
N GLU A 74 1.90 16.17 -14.28
CA GLU A 74 1.48 14.88 -13.77
C GLU A 74 1.68 14.79 -12.27
N TRP A 75 0.83 14.04 -11.60
CA TRP A 75 1.00 13.76 -10.17
C TRP A 75 2.07 12.70 -9.95
N THR A 76 2.94 12.96 -8.99
CA THR A 76 3.96 12.04 -8.49
C THR A 76 3.80 11.87 -6.98
N ILE A 77 3.80 10.62 -6.52
CA ILE A 77 3.62 10.21 -5.13
C ILE A 77 4.94 9.61 -4.64
N SER A 78 5.42 9.99 -3.46
CA SER A 78 6.66 9.40 -2.92
C SER A 78 6.41 8.00 -2.37
N SER A 79 7.43 7.13 -2.42
CA SER A 79 7.40 5.82 -1.77
C SER A 79 6.99 5.93 -0.29
N ASP A 80 7.53 6.92 0.43
CA ASP A 80 7.21 7.16 1.84
C ASP A 80 5.73 7.49 2.06
N GLU A 81 5.09 8.18 1.10
CA GLU A 81 3.66 8.45 1.19
C GLU A 81 2.83 7.20 0.96
N ILE A 82 3.26 6.33 0.04
CA ILE A 82 2.58 5.04 -0.18
C ILE A 82 2.68 4.18 1.08
N LYS A 83 3.86 4.14 1.73
CA LYS A 83 4.05 3.47 3.03
C LYS A 83 3.16 4.07 4.11
N ARG A 84 3.10 5.40 4.24
CA ARG A 84 2.19 6.09 5.17
C ARG A 84 0.74 5.69 4.91
N TYR A 85 0.31 5.69 3.65
CA TYR A 85 -1.05 5.29 3.29
C TYR A 85 -1.36 3.85 3.70
N LEU A 86 -0.41 2.92 3.54
CA LEU A 86 -0.62 1.52 3.94
C LEU A 86 -0.77 1.37 5.46
N ASN A 87 -0.09 2.22 6.25
CA ASN A 87 -0.14 2.20 7.71
C ASN A 87 -1.36 2.96 8.28
N ASP A 88 -1.59 4.18 7.80
CA ASP A 88 -2.51 5.15 8.41
C ASP A 88 -3.78 5.38 7.57
N GLY A 89 -3.82 4.90 6.33
CA GLY A 89 -4.91 5.14 5.41
C GLY A 89 -4.92 6.55 4.80
N LEU A 90 -6.10 7.04 4.41
CA LEU A 90 -6.26 8.34 3.76
C LEU A 90 -6.25 9.49 4.76
N LEU A 91 -5.65 10.60 4.37
CA LEU A 91 -5.75 11.85 5.14
C LEU A 91 -7.21 12.33 5.20
N PRO A 92 -7.58 13.06 6.27
CA PRO A 92 -8.88 13.69 6.37
C PRO A 92 -9.09 14.67 5.21
N LEU A 93 -10.36 14.86 4.83
CA LEU A 93 -10.72 15.89 3.86
C LEU A 93 -10.44 17.26 4.50
N VAL A 94 -9.68 18.09 3.78
CA VAL A 94 -9.48 19.49 4.16
C VAL A 94 -10.67 20.26 3.59
N GLU A 95 -11.51 20.82 4.48
CA GLU A 95 -12.60 21.75 4.12
C GLU A 95 -12.05 23.07 3.55
#